data_AF-A0A9E3UKD2-F1
#
_entry.id   AF-A0A9E3UKD2-F1
#
_cell.length_a   1.000
_cell.length_b   1.000
_cell.length_c   1.000
_cell.angle_alpha   90.00
_cell.angle_beta   90.00
_cell.angle_gamma   90.00
#
_symmetry.space_group_name_H-M   'P 1'
#
loop_
_entity.id
_entity.type
_entity.pdbx_description
1 polymer ?
#
loop_
_entity_poly.entity_id
_entity_poly.type
_entity_poly.pdbx_seq_one_letter_code
_entity_poly.pdbx_strand_id
1 'polypeptide(L)'
;MTRRKGELSASTIDRQWPHQVALHHLVTRRRYNEIEAFREGKNCPPRGHSVCYQGEWYNVFCFADEAHALVFAHRFEGEICDPRERGRGRAWAQWKKGTAKPKRRG
;
A
#
# COMPACT_ATOMS: atom_id res chain seq x y z
N MET A 1 -3.66 -25.15 -2.89
CA MET A 1 -2.66 -24.15 -2.47
C MET A 1 -2.62 -24.09 -0.96
N THR A 2 -1.71 -24.85 -0.35
CA THR A 2 -1.54 -24.94 1.10
C THR A 2 -0.88 -23.66 1.61
N ARG A 3 -1.62 -22.82 2.33
CA ARG A 3 -1.03 -21.68 3.05
C ARG A 3 -0.12 -22.24 4.15
N ARG A 4 1.17 -21.88 4.13
CA ARG A 4 2.07 -22.19 5.24
C ARG A 4 1.67 -21.35 6.47
N LYS A 5 1.61 -22.00 7.64
CA LYS A 5 1.27 -21.42 8.95
C LYS A 5 2.23 -20.25 9.24
N GLY A 6 1.74 -19.01 9.28
CA GLY A 6 2.52 -17.82 9.68
C GLY A 6 2.60 -16.67 8.68
N GLU A 7 2.18 -16.83 7.42
CA GLU A 7 2.11 -15.70 6.49
C GLU A 7 0.90 -14.81 6.80
N LEU A 8 1.14 -13.54 7.17
CA LEU A 8 0.09 -12.54 7.31
C LEU A 8 -0.73 -12.49 6.02
N SER A 9 -2.03 -12.79 6.11
CA SER A 9 -2.93 -12.73 4.96
C SER A 9 -3.13 -11.27 4.54
N ALA A 10 -3.49 -11.03 3.28
CA ALA A 10 -3.83 -9.68 2.82
C ALA A 10 -4.91 -9.02 3.70
N SER A 11 -5.87 -9.79 4.21
CA SER A 11 -6.89 -9.27 5.14
C SER A 11 -6.34 -8.95 6.53
N THR A 12 -5.34 -9.68 7.03
CA THR A 12 -4.65 -9.33 8.28
C THR A 12 -3.82 -8.06 8.11
N ILE A 13 -3.14 -7.91 6.95
CA ILE A 13 -2.38 -6.70 6.64
C ILE A 13 -3.32 -5.49 6.56
N ASP A 14 -4.43 -5.61 5.85
CA ASP A 14 -5.40 -4.50 5.71
C ASP A 14 -6.04 -4.12 7.05
N ARG A 15 -6.13 -5.05 8.01
CA ARG A 15 -6.65 -4.77 9.36
C ARG A 15 -5.63 -4.09 10.26
N GLN A 16 -4.36 -4.48 10.19
CA GLN A 16 -3.29 -3.94 11.05
C GLN A 16 -2.66 -2.67 10.46
N TRP A 17 -2.68 -2.52 9.14
CA TRP A 17 -2.13 -1.39 8.39
C TRP A 17 -3.14 -0.91 7.34
N PRO A 18 -4.25 -0.27 7.76
CA PRO A 18 -5.33 0.12 6.87
C PRO A 18 -4.97 1.32 5.98
N HIS A 19 -3.95 2.12 6.35
CA HIS A 19 -3.56 3.31 5.62
C HIS A 19 -2.48 2.95 4.60
N GLN A 20 -2.84 2.90 3.32
CA GLN A 20 -1.93 2.50 2.26
C GLN A 20 -1.64 3.67 1.31
N VAL A 21 -0.38 3.76 0.88
CA VAL A 21 0.10 4.77 -0.06
C VAL A 21 0.72 4.06 -1.25
N ALA A 22 0.20 4.31 -2.44
CA ALA A 22 0.75 3.85 -3.70
C ALA A 22 1.76 4.88 -4.24
N LEU A 23 2.99 4.43 -4.46
CA LEU A 23 4.08 5.24 -4.97
C LEU A 23 4.55 4.71 -6.32
N HIS A 24 4.71 5.58 -7.31
CA HIS A 24 5.15 5.16 -8.64
C HIS A 24 6.49 4.41 -8.56
N HIS A 25 6.62 3.30 -9.29
CA HIS A 25 7.75 2.39 -9.12
C HIS A 25 9.11 3.07 -9.42
N LEU A 26 9.14 4.02 -10.36
CA LEU A 26 10.34 4.82 -10.65
C LEU A 26 10.77 5.68 -9.47
N VAL A 27 9.83 6.26 -8.74
CA VAL A 27 10.12 7.05 -7.54
C VAL A 27 10.63 6.14 -6.43
N THR A 28 9.99 4.98 -6.24
CA THR A 28 10.47 3.97 -5.28
C THR A 28 11.91 3.55 -5.57
N ARG A 29 12.23 3.27 -6.84
CA ARG A 29 13.59 2.87 -7.24
C ARG A 29 14.60 3.99 -7.03
N ARG A 30 14.26 5.23 -7.43
CA ARG A 30 15.16 6.39 -7.32
C ARG A 30 15.44 6.79 -5.87
N ARG A 31 14.44 6.67 -5.00
CA ARG A 31 14.50 7.16 -3.60
C ARG A 31 14.49 6.03 -2.58
N TYR A 32 14.92 4.83 -2.98
CA TYR A 32 14.83 3.61 -2.17
C TYR A 32 15.43 3.79 -0.76
N ASN A 33 16.64 4.33 -0.66
CA ASN A 33 17.31 4.52 0.63
C ASN A 33 16.55 5.49 1.55
N GLU A 34 15.97 6.57 1.01
CA GLU A 34 15.17 7.51 1.79
C GLU A 34 13.87 6.87 2.29
N ILE A 35 13.26 6.03 1.46
CA ILE A 35 12.04 5.29 1.80
C ILE A 35 12.33 4.28 2.90
N GLU A 36 13.40 3.50 2.78
CA GLU A 36 13.78 2.52 3.79
C GLU A 36 14.16 3.20 5.11
N ALA A 37 14.93 4.29 5.08
CA ALA A 37 15.22 5.09 6.28
C ALA A 37 13.94 5.68 6.91
N PHE A 38 12.95 6.08 6.11
CA PHE A 38 11.66 6.50 6.65
C PHE A 38 10.90 5.34 7.30
N ARG A 39 11.04 4.11 6.78
CA ARG A 39 10.36 2.92 7.32
C ARG A 39 11.08 2.32 8.51
N GLU A 40 12.38 2.58 8.67
CA GLU A 40 13.18 2.11 9.80
C GLU A 40 12.57 2.57 11.14
N GLY A 41 12.44 1.63 12.07
CA GLY A 41 11.77 1.86 13.37
C GLY A 41 10.24 1.97 13.32
N LYS A 42 9.61 1.92 12.14
CA LYS A 42 8.14 1.90 12.00
C LYS A 42 7.63 0.47 11.86
N ASN A 43 6.53 0.16 12.55
CA ASN A 43 5.85 -1.12 12.42
C ASN A 43 5.18 -1.19 11.03
N CYS A 44 5.93 -1.65 10.02
CA CYS A 44 5.46 -1.87 8.65
C CYS A 44 5.42 -3.37 8.35
N PRO A 45 4.49 -3.85 7.51
CA PRO A 45 4.43 -5.26 7.17
C PRO A 45 5.67 -5.70 6.37
N PRO A 46 6.10 -6.96 6.51
CA PRO A 46 7.30 -7.49 5.84
C PRO A 46 7.12 -7.70 4.32
N ARG A 47 5.89 -7.59 3.80
CA ARG A 47 5.60 -7.73 2.36
C ARG A 47 5.19 -6.39 1.77
N GLY A 48 5.93 -5.95 0.76
CA GLY A 48 5.48 -4.92 -0.18
C GLY A 48 4.41 -5.51 -1.11
N HIS A 49 3.41 -4.70 -1.44
CA HIS A 49 2.42 -5.02 -2.46
C HIS A 49 2.62 -4.08 -3.64
N SER A 50 2.31 -4.52 -4.86
CA SER A 50 2.40 -3.65 -6.04
C SER A 50 1.08 -3.72 -6.81
N VAL A 51 0.67 -2.57 -7.34
CA VAL A 51 -0.53 -2.43 -8.15
C VAL A 51 -0.20 -1.71 -9.45
N CYS A 52 -1.07 -1.87 -10.44
CA CYS A 52 -0.96 -1.34 -11.79
C CYS A 52 -2.19 -0.52 -12.10
N TYR A 53 -1.99 0.71 -12.56
CA TYR A 53 -3.03 1.63 -12.99
C TYR A 53 -2.65 2.23 -14.33
N GLN A 54 -3.51 2.08 -15.33
CA GLN A 54 -3.31 2.59 -16.70
C GLN A 54 -1.96 2.19 -17.34
N GLY A 55 -1.46 0.99 -17.03
CA GLY A 55 -0.18 0.48 -17.56
C GLY A 55 1.04 0.82 -16.72
N GLU A 56 0.89 1.70 -15.72
CA GLU A 56 1.97 2.10 -14.81
C GLU A 56 1.94 1.31 -13.51
N TRP A 57 3.13 1.01 -12.98
CA TRP A 57 3.31 0.24 -11.74
C TRP A 57 3.57 1.13 -10.53
N TYR A 58 2.93 0.77 -9.43
CA TYR A 58 3.03 1.45 -8.15
C TYR A 58 3.35 0.45 -7.05
N ASN A 59 4.29 0.81 -6.18
CA ASN A 59 4.56 0.08 -4.95
C ASN A 59 3.68 0.63 -3.82
N VAL A 60 2.98 -0.25 -3.14
CA VAL A 60 2.06 0.05 -2.05
C VAL A 60 2.79 -0.13 -0.72
N PHE A 61 2.83 0.95 0.04
CA PHE A 61 3.36 1.03 1.39
C PHE A 61 2.21 1.11 2.39
N CYS A 62 2.21 0.25 3.40
CA CYS A 62 1.15 0.20 4.40
C CYS A 62 1.63 0.75 5.74
N PHE A 63 0.76 1.53 6.38
CA PHE A 63 0.98 2.19 7.67
C PHE A 63 -0.19 1.89 8.60
N ALA A 64 0.13 1.77 9.90
CA ALA A 64 -0.86 1.58 10.95
C ALA A 64 -1.52 2.92 11.33
N ASP A 65 -0.80 4.02 11.16
CA ASP A 65 -1.22 5.38 11.49
C ASP A 65 -1.46 6.19 10.20
N GLU A 66 -2.61 6.87 10.14
CA GLU A 66 -3.01 7.77 9.06
C GLU A 66 -2.02 8.94 8.90
N ALA A 67 -1.57 9.53 10.00
CA ALA A 67 -0.67 10.68 9.97
C ALA A 67 0.66 10.32 9.29
N HIS A 68 1.20 9.13 9.60
CA HIS A 68 2.40 8.63 8.93
C HIS A 68 2.18 8.38 7.44
N ALA A 69 1.03 7.83 7.05
CA ALA A 69 0.68 7.64 5.64
C ALA A 69 0.60 8.98 4.89
N LEU A 70 -0.01 10.00 5.49
CA LEU A 70 -0.13 11.33 4.89
C LEU A 70 1.24 12.02 4.75
N VAL A 71 2.09 11.97 5.78
CA VAL A 71 3.46 12.49 5.72
C VAL A 71 4.27 11.79 4.64
N PHE A 72 4.14 10.46 4.54
CA PHE A 72 4.81 9.67 3.50
C PHE A 72 4.33 10.04 2.10
N ALA A 73 3.01 10.11 1.90
CA ALA A 73 2.39 10.53 0.64
C ALA A 73 2.88 11.91 0.22
N HIS A 74 2.87 12.89 1.12
CA HIS A 74 3.35 14.24 0.83
C HIS A 74 4.86 14.27 0.49
N ARG A 75 5.69 13.55 1.26
CA ARG A 75 7.16 13.57 1.10
C ARG A 75 7.64 12.91 -0.19
N PHE A 76 6.97 11.85 -0.62
CA PHE A 76 7.38 11.04 -1.77
C PHE A 76 6.47 11.21 -2.98
N GLU A 77 5.50 12.14 -2.93
CA GLU A 77 4.49 12.33 -3.99
C GLU A 77 3.70 11.03 -4.24
N GLY A 78 3.40 10.32 -3.15
CA GLY A 78 2.59 9.11 -3.16
C GLY A 78 1.10 9.42 -3.10
N GLU A 79 0.30 8.47 -3.57
CA GLU A 79 -1.14 8.59 -3.62
C GLU A 79 -1.81 7.70 -2.57
N ILE A 80 -2.84 8.22 -1.89
CA ILE A 80 -3.62 7.40 -0.97
C ILE A 80 -4.32 6.30 -1.75
N CYS A 81 -4.06 5.06 -1.36
CA CYS A 81 -4.62 3.87 -1.97
C CYS A 81 -5.56 3.21 -0.97
N ASP A 82 -6.85 3.14 -1.29
CA ASP A 82 -7.78 2.40 -0.44
C ASP A 82 -7.61 0.90 -0.70
N PRO A 83 -7.42 0.06 0.33
CA PRO A 83 -7.24 -1.38 0.15
C PRO A 83 -8.39 -2.05 -0.62
N ARG A 84 -9.59 -1.45 -0.63
CA ARG A 84 -10.78 -1.91 -1.35
C ARG A 84 -10.68 -1.69 -2.87
N GLU A 85 -9.84 -0.77 -3.31
CA GLU A 85 -9.59 -0.50 -4.73
C GLU A 85 -8.60 -1.48 -5.35
N ARG A 86 -7.90 -2.27 -4.53
CA ARG A 86 -6.98 -3.27 -5.04
C ARG A 86 -7.75 -4.46 -5.62
N GLY A 87 -7.30 -4.89 -6.77
CA GLY A 87 -7.83 -6.07 -7.43
C GLY A 87 -7.57 -7.33 -6.63
N ARG A 88 -8.34 -8.38 -6.94
CA ARG A 88 -8.31 -9.66 -6.22
C ARG A 88 -8.25 -10.81 -7.23
N GLY A 89 -7.76 -11.97 -6.80
CA GLY A 89 -7.71 -13.16 -7.65
C GLY A 89 -6.87 -12.94 -8.91
N ARG A 90 -7.45 -13.23 -10.09
CA ARG A 90 -6.76 -13.06 -11.39
C ARG A 90 -6.40 -11.60 -11.71
N ALA A 91 -7.10 -10.64 -11.10
CA ALA A 91 -6.83 -9.21 -11.26
C ALA A 91 -6.04 -8.62 -10.08
N TRP A 92 -5.28 -9.43 -9.33
CA TRP A 92 -4.60 -9.00 -8.10
C TRP A 92 -3.73 -7.75 -8.26
N ALA A 93 -3.15 -7.54 -9.44
CA ALA A 93 -2.30 -6.39 -9.71
C ALA A 93 -3.10 -5.13 -10.09
N GLN A 94 -4.38 -5.21 -10.45
CA GLN A 94 -5.12 -4.05 -10.92
C GLN A 94 -5.45 -3.08 -9.77
N TRP A 95 -5.17 -1.80 -9.94
CA TRP A 95 -5.70 -0.76 -9.06
C TRP A 95 -6.96 -0.14 -9.68
N LYS A 96 -8.09 -0.26 -8.99
CA LYS A 96 -9.36 0.34 -9.35
C LYS A 96 -9.50 1.73 -8.72
N LYS A 97 -8.52 2.58 -8.98
CA LYS A 97 -8.42 3.94 -8.43
C LYS A 97 -9.72 4.71 -8.61
N GLY A 98 -10.21 5.35 -7.54
CA GLY A 98 -11.41 6.18 -7.55
C GLY A 98 -12.73 5.40 -7.46
N THR A 99 -12.69 4.09 -7.23
CA THR A 99 -13.91 3.26 -7.11
C THR A 99 -14.36 3.04 -5.67
N ALA A 100 -13.51 3.36 -4.68
CA ALA A 100 -13.90 3.25 -3.28
C ALA A 100 -14.90 4.34 -2.91
N LYS A 101 -16.07 3.92 -2.40
CA LYS A 101 -17.03 4.86 -1.81
C LYS A 101 -16.43 5.47 -0.53
N PRO A 102 -16.64 6.77 -0.27
CA PRO A 102 -16.22 7.39 0.99
C PRO A 102 -16.82 6.60 2.16
N LYS A 103 -16.00 6.35 3.20
CA LYS A 103 -16.50 5.78 4.44
C LYS A 103 -17.55 6.75 4.97
N ARG A 104 -18.82 6.32 5.05
CA ARG A 104 -19.87 7.11 5.72
C ARG A 104 -19.39 7.34 7.15
N ARG A 105 -19.18 8.61 7.51
CA ARG A 105 -18.91 9.00 8.91
C ARG A 105 -20.19 8.61 9.68
N GLY A 106 -20.09 7.55 10.48
CA GLY A 106 -21.08 7.21 11.49
C GLY A 106 -20.85 8.04 12.74
#